data_AF-A0A537XTM0-F1
#
_entry.id   AF-A0A537XTM0-F1
#
_cell.length_a   1.000
_cell.length_b   1.000
_cell.length_c   1.000
_cell.angle_alpha   90.00
_cell.angle_beta   90.00
_cell.angle_gamma   90.00
#
_symmetry.space_group_name_H-M   'P 1'
#
loop_
_entity.id
_entity.type
_entity.pdbx_description
1 polymer ?
#
loop_
_entity_poly.entity_id
_entity_poly.type
_entity_poly.pdbx_seq_one_letter_code
_entity_poly.pdbx_strand_id
1 'polypeptide(L)'
;MANERLRSAMAKAGKDIANLADATAVDPKTVQRWLAGRVPHPRHRWVIASLVDEDEGHLWPSARPDLSSGAEATPEIISAYAHRVDVPRTKWSELLATSRRHVDILGYSFLFFPEQHINLAKVIEKNCASGCRVRIAVADPEGEQVFDRDALEQLNGTLPARIHMTLCHLKPLESVPGVEVRHHDVHLYNAIYRFDDQMIVTPYLYRAHGFQHPALHIRRLGPYGLFANFLEQFDHIWEEARRPSQDVLFSRREAWR
;
A
#
# COMPACT_ATOMS: atom_id res chain seq x y z
N MET A 1 -11.00 -35.15 -3.12
CA MET A 1 -12.15 -34.27 -2.87
C MET A 1 -12.35 -33.37 -4.06
N ALA A 2 -13.58 -33.19 -4.52
CA ALA A 2 -13.87 -32.30 -5.65
C ALA A 2 -13.54 -30.84 -5.32
N ASN A 3 -13.12 -30.06 -6.32
CA ASN A 3 -12.83 -28.64 -6.17
C ASN A 3 -14.12 -27.82 -6.37
N GLU A 4 -14.91 -27.71 -5.30
CA GLU A 4 -16.16 -26.94 -5.32
C GLU A 4 -15.95 -25.43 -5.52
N ARG A 5 -14.79 -24.90 -5.10
CA ARG A 5 -14.44 -23.48 -5.31
C ARG A 5 -14.31 -23.16 -6.79
N LEU A 6 -13.59 -23.99 -7.54
CA LEU A 6 -13.47 -23.84 -8.98
C LEU A 6 -14.83 -24.00 -9.69
N ARG A 7 -15.68 -24.96 -9.26
CA ARG A 7 -17.03 -25.07 -9.83
C ARG A 7 -17.88 -23.83 -9.60
N SER A 8 -17.86 -23.31 -8.37
CA SER A 8 -18.62 -22.11 -8.01
C SER A 8 -18.13 -20.88 -8.80
N ALA A 9 -16.81 -20.68 -8.89
CA ALA A 9 -16.20 -19.59 -9.66
C ALA A 9 -16.55 -19.67 -11.15
N MET A 10 -16.47 -20.87 -11.74
CA MET A 10 -16.90 -21.10 -13.12
C MET A 10 -18.38 -20.75 -13.34
N ALA A 11 -19.26 -21.19 -12.45
CA ALA A 11 -20.68 -20.88 -12.54
C ALA A 11 -20.97 -19.38 -12.44
N LYS A 12 -20.33 -18.69 -11.48
CA LYS A 12 -20.42 -17.23 -11.29
C LYS A 12 -19.93 -16.46 -12.53
N ALA A 13 -18.85 -16.92 -13.16
CA ALA A 13 -18.27 -16.31 -14.36
C ALA A 13 -18.97 -16.74 -15.67
N GLY A 14 -19.98 -17.61 -15.60
CA GLY A 14 -20.66 -18.15 -16.78
C GLY A 14 -19.72 -18.96 -17.69
N LYS A 15 -18.74 -19.66 -17.12
CA LYS A 15 -17.75 -20.47 -17.83
C LYS A 15 -18.00 -21.95 -17.67
N ASP A 16 -17.83 -22.71 -18.74
CA ASP A 16 -17.92 -24.17 -18.73
C ASP A 16 -16.55 -24.84 -18.92
N ILE A 17 -16.56 -26.18 -18.98
CA ILE A 17 -15.35 -26.98 -19.16
C ILE A 17 -14.65 -26.68 -20.49
N ALA A 18 -15.42 -26.42 -21.55
CA ALA A 18 -14.87 -26.12 -22.87
C ALA A 18 -14.15 -24.77 -22.85
N ASN A 19 -14.74 -23.75 -22.24
CA ASN A 19 -14.11 -22.43 -22.11
C ASN A 19 -12.74 -22.51 -21.39
N LEU A 20 -12.65 -23.30 -20.32
CA LEU A 20 -11.39 -23.49 -19.59
C LEU A 20 -10.37 -24.29 -20.40
N ALA A 21 -10.82 -25.34 -21.10
CA ALA A 21 -9.98 -26.18 -21.95
C ALA A 21 -9.34 -25.35 -23.07
N ASP A 22 -10.14 -24.54 -23.75
CA ASP A 22 -9.72 -23.64 -24.82
C ASP A 22 -8.73 -22.59 -24.31
N ALA A 23 -9.08 -21.90 -23.20
CA ALA A 23 -8.22 -20.86 -22.63
C ALA A 23 -6.87 -21.40 -22.16
N THR A 24 -6.82 -22.63 -21.66
CA THR A 24 -5.59 -23.25 -21.16
C THR A 24 -4.87 -24.12 -22.19
N ALA A 25 -5.43 -24.28 -23.40
CA ALA A 25 -4.94 -25.16 -24.44
C ALA A 25 -4.69 -26.61 -23.96
N VAL A 26 -5.64 -27.15 -23.18
CA VAL A 26 -5.61 -28.54 -22.70
C VAL A 26 -6.88 -29.29 -23.08
N ASP A 27 -6.82 -30.61 -23.02
CA ASP A 27 -7.98 -31.47 -23.23
C ASP A 27 -9.06 -31.28 -22.12
N PRO A 28 -10.37 -31.26 -22.45
CA PRO A 28 -11.47 -31.15 -21.48
C PRO A 28 -11.40 -32.15 -20.30
N LYS A 29 -10.86 -33.35 -20.51
CA LYS A 29 -10.65 -34.36 -19.46
C LYS A 29 -9.63 -33.90 -18.42
N THR A 30 -8.68 -33.05 -18.81
CA THR A 30 -7.73 -32.42 -17.90
C THR A 30 -8.43 -31.43 -16.98
N VAL A 31 -9.36 -30.62 -17.52
CA VAL A 31 -10.20 -29.72 -16.72
C VAL A 31 -11.11 -30.51 -15.77
N GLN A 32 -11.72 -31.60 -16.23
CA GLN A 32 -12.51 -32.49 -15.37
C GLN A 32 -11.68 -33.04 -14.20
N ARG A 33 -10.40 -33.39 -14.43
CA ARG A 33 -9.48 -33.81 -13.37
C ARG A 33 -9.21 -32.69 -12.36
N TRP A 34 -9.15 -31.43 -12.80
CA TRP A 34 -9.00 -30.28 -11.91
C TRP A 34 -10.24 -30.07 -11.02
N LEU A 35 -11.43 -30.20 -11.61
CA LEU A 35 -12.70 -30.20 -10.89
C LEU A 35 -12.82 -31.37 -9.90
N ALA A 36 -12.16 -32.49 -10.17
CA ALA A 36 -12.07 -33.63 -9.26
C ALA A 36 -11.03 -33.46 -8.13
N GLY A 37 -10.34 -32.30 -8.07
CA GLY A 37 -9.40 -31.94 -7.00
C GLY A 37 -7.92 -31.96 -7.38
N ARG A 38 -7.56 -32.35 -8.61
CA ARG A 38 -6.17 -32.26 -9.06
C ARG A 38 -5.76 -30.80 -9.20
N VAL A 39 -4.66 -30.41 -8.55
CA VAL A 39 -4.11 -29.06 -8.71
C VAL A 39 -3.44 -28.94 -10.09
N PRO A 40 -3.81 -27.94 -10.92
CA PRO A 40 -3.14 -27.67 -12.19
C PRO A 40 -1.69 -27.17 -11.98
N HIS A 41 -0.86 -27.28 -13.02
CA HIS A 41 0.44 -26.60 -13.03
C HIS A 41 0.27 -25.07 -12.99
N PRO A 42 1.26 -24.32 -12.46
CA PRO A 42 1.17 -22.86 -12.26
C PRO A 42 0.68 -22.09 -13.49
N ARG A 43 1.21 -22.40 -14.67
CA ARG A 43 0.83 -21.75 -15.94
C ARG A 43 -0.67 -21.84 -16.26
N HIS A 44 -1.34 -22.94 -15.89
CA HIS A 44 -2.77 -23.10 -16.15
C HIS A 44 -3.60 -22.46 -15.03
N ARG A 45 -3.12 -22.48 -13.79
CA ARG A 45 -3.83 -21.86 -12.66
C ARG A 45 -4.01 -20.36 -12.87
N TRP A 46 -2.96 -19.66 -13.30
CA TRP A 46 -3.01 -18.23 -13.58
C TRP A 46 -4.04 -17.86 -14.67
N VAL A 47 -4.07 -18.64 -15.75
CA VAL A 47 -5.04 -18.47 -16.85
C VAL A 47 -6.47 -18.68 -16.34
N ILE A 48 -6.71 -19.74 -15.57
CA ILE A 48 -8.03 -20.05 -15.04
C ILE A 48 -8.49 -18.98 -14.04
N ALA A 49 -7.63 -18.60 -13.10
CA ALA A 49 -7.88 -17.55 -12.10
C ALA A 49 -8.30 -16.24 -12.77
N SER A 50 -7.57 -15.83 -13.81
CA SER A 50 -7.91 -14.65 -14.61
C SER A 50 -9.23 -14.81 -15.37
N LEU A 51 -9.52 -16.00 -15.89
CA LEU A 51 -10.73 -16.28 -16.67
C LEU A 51 -12.01 -16.24 -15.82
N VAL A 52 -11.92 -16.66 -14.55
CA VAL A 52 -13.06 -16.68 -13.62
C VAL A 52 -13.08 -15.50 -12.65
N ASP A 53 -12.12 -14.57 -12.78
CA ASP A 53 -11.95 -13.39 -11.91
C ASP A 53 -11.88 -13.76 -10.42
N GLU A 54 -11.09 -14.78 -10.08
CA GLU A 54 -10.86 -15.22 -8.70
C GLU A 54 -9.37 -15.47 -8.44
N ASP A 55 -8.97 -15.41 -7.16
CA ASP A 55 -7.57 -15.61 -6.76
C ASP A 55 -7.13 -17.10 -6.81
N GLU A 56 -5.88 -17.36 -7.20
CA GLU A 56 -5.31 -18.72 -7.24
C GLU A 56 -5.33 -19.40 -5.87
N GLY A 57 -5.06 -18.65 -4.79
CA GLY A 57 -5.08 -19.14 -3.42
C GLY A 57 -6.49 -19.48 -2.96
N HIS A 58 -7.51 -18.78 -3.45
CA HIS A 58 -8.90 -19.19 -3.24
C HIS A 58 -9.20 -20.50 -3.98
N LEU A 59 -8.88 -20.59 -5.28
CA LEU A 59 -9.21 -21.74 -6.12
C LEU A 59 -8.44 -23.02 -5.73
N TRP A 60 -7.18 -22.88 -5.29
CA TRP A 60 -6.31 -23.99 -4.86
C TRP A 60 -5.45 -23.61 -3.65
N PRO A 61 -6.00 -23.59 -2.41
CA PRO A 61 -5.21 -23.18 -1.24
C PRO A 61 -3.98 -24.07 -0.99
N SER A 62 -4.07 -25.37 -1.28
CA SER A 62 -2.93 -26.29 -1.16
C SER A 62 -1.80 -26.02 -2.15
N ALA A 63 -2.04 -25.23 -3.20
CA ALA A 63 -1.02 -24.80 -4.15
C ALA A 63 -0.26 -23.55 -3.69
N ARG A 64 -0.79 -22.86 -2.68
CA ARG A 64 -0.25 -21.64 -2.09
C ARG A 64 -0.26 -21.72 -0.56
N PRO A 65 0.46 -22.69 0.03
CA PRO A 65 0.58 -22.76 1.49
C PRO A 65 1.19 -21.48 2.07
N ASP A 66 1.98 -20.75 1.27
CA ASP A 66 2.56 -19.44 1.57
C ASP A 66 1.53 -18.32 1.79
N LEU A 67 0.28 -18.50 1.36
CA LEU A 67 -0.82 -17.55 1.56
C LEU A 67 -1.81 -18.00 2.65
N SER A 68 -1.55 -19.14 3.28
CA SER A 68 -2.38 -19.63 4.38
C SER A 68 -1.98 -18.96 5.70
N SER A 69 -2.94 -18.77 6.59
CA SER A 69 -2.66 -18.31 7.96
C SER A 69 -1.63 -19.23 8.63
N GLY A 70 -0.56 -18.66 9.17
CA GLY A 70 0.52 -19.41 9.82
C GLY A 70 1.59 -19.99 8.87
N ALA A 71 1.62 -19.58 7.61
CA ALA A 71 2.73 -19.93 6.70
C ALA A 71 4.09 -19.52 7.27
N GLU A 72 5.11 -20.37 7.10
CA GLU A 72 6.47 -20.13 7.62
C GLU A 72 7.12 -18.87 7.02
N ALA A 73 6.80 -18.54 5.76
CA ALA A 73 7.27 -17.31 5.09
C ALA A 73 6.32 -16.90 3.96
N THR A 74 6.12 -15.58 3.76
CA THR A 74 5.33 -15.03 2.65
C THR A 74 6.25 -14.43 1.57
N PRO A 75 6.06 -14.75 0.27
CA PRO A 75 6.87 -14.22 -0.83
C PRO A 75 6.41 -12.82 -1.29
N GLU A 76 6.00 -11.98 -0.32
CA GLU A 76 5.45 -10.64 -0.56
C GLU A 76 6.54 -9.57 -0.75
N ILE A 77 7.75 -9.77 -0.22
CA ILE A 77 8.86 -8.84 -0.43
C ILE A 77 9.39 -8.97 -1.86
N ILE A 78 9.21 -7.92 -2.67
CA ILE A 78 9.76 -7.81 -4.03
C ILE A 78 11.21 -7.34 -3.97
N SER A 79 11.50 -6.37 -3.11
CA SER A 79 12.84 -5.80 -2.97
C SER A 79 13.06 -5.25 -1.57
N ALA A 80 14.29 -5.38 -1.07
CA ALA A 80 14.74 -4.74 0.15
C ALA A 80 15.88 -3.78 -0.19
N TYR A 81 15.82 -2.57 0.36
CA TYR A 81 16.78 -1.51 0.17
C TYR A 81 17.45 -1.23 1.51
N ALA A 82 18.78 -1.11 1.51
CA ALA A 82 19.55 -0.81 2.72
C ALA A 82 19.13 0.55 3.31
N HIS A 83 18.86 1.53 2.45
CA HIS A 83 18.34 2.84 2.84
C HIS A 83 17.16 3.25 1.96
N ARG A 84 16.24 4.07 2.49
CA ARG A 84 15.05 4.56 1.79
C ARG A 84 15.44 5.40 0.59
N VAL A 85 16.55 6.13 0.69
CA VAL A 85 17.07 6.92 -0.42
C VAL A 85 17.54 6.06 -1.60
N ASP A 86 17.83 4.77 -1.38
CA ASP A 86 18.23 3.84 -2.43
C ASP A 86 17.04 3.37 -3.27
N VAL A 87 15.79 3.63 -2.85
CA VAL A 87 14.61 3.39 -3.66
C VAL A 87 14.64 4.34 -4.87
N PRO A 88 14.66 3.83 -6.11
CA PRO A 88 14.76 4.68 -7.29
C PRO A 88 13.64 5.73 -7.34
N ARG A 89 13.99 6.99 -7.66
CA ARG A 89 12.98 8.07 -7.84
C ARG A 89 11.90 7.69 -8.84
N THR A 90 12.30 7.03 -9.93
CA THR A 90 11.37 6.51 -10.95
C THR A 90 10.35 5.52 -10.37
N LYS A 91 10.74 4.71 -9.38
CA LYS A 91 9.85 3.74 -8.74
C LYS A 91 8.68 4.43 -8.03
N TRP A 92 8.95 5.50 -7.27
CA TRP A 92 7.91 6.29 -6.61
C TRP A 92 6.93 6.88 -7.62
N SER A 93 7.45 7.49 -8.68
CA SER A 93 6.62 8.09 -9.73
C SER A 93 5.81 7.05 -10.51
N GLU A 94 6.39 5.88 -10.81
CA GLU A 94 5.71 4.76 -11.47
C GLU A 94 4.55 4.23 -10.63
N LEU A 95 4.78 3.98 -9.34
CA LEU A 95 3.76 3.48 -8.41
C LEU A 95 2.60 4.47 -8.28
N LEU A 96 2.91 5.76 -8.11
CA LEU A 96 1.91 6.80 -8.03
C LEU A 96 1.11 6.94 -9.34
N ALA A 97 1.77 6.95 -10.50
CA ALA A 97 1.11 7.15 -11.80
C ALA A 97 0.22 5.96 -12.24
N THR A 98 0.56 4.76 -11.80
CA THR A 98 -0.20 3.53 -12.15
C THR A 98 -1.34 3.23 -11.18
N SER A 99 -1.41 3.90 -10.03
CA SER A 99 -2.47 3.71 -9.04
C SER A 99 -3.86 4.02 -9.58
N ARG A 100 -4.85 3.20 -9.24
CA ARG A 100 -6.25 3.32 -9.70
C ARG A 100 -7.29 3.23 -8.58
N ARG A 101 -6.99 2.56 -7.46
CA ARG A 101 -7.95 2.30 -6.38
C ARG A 101 -7.58 3.03 -5.10
N HIS A 102 -6.35 2.89 -4.64
CA HIS A 102 -5.91 3.42 -3.35
C HIS A 102 -4.49 3.98 -3.39
N VAL A 103 -4.32 5.17 -2.81
CA VAL A 103 -3.01 5.68 -2.39
C VAL A 103 -3.09 6.01 -0.92
N ASP A 104 -2.31 5.32 -0.08
CA ASP A 104 -2.28 5.57 1.36
C ASP A 104 -0.85 5.97 1.77
N ILE A 105 -0.68 7.10 2.44
CA ILE A 105 0.63 7.60 2.90
C ILE A 105 0.58 7.83 4.40
N LEU A 106 1.54 7.26 5.13
CA LEU A 106 1.71 7.42 6.58
C LEU A 106 3.17 7.68 6.92
N GLY A 107 3.43 8.72 7.71
CA GLY A 107 4.74 8.96 8.31
C GLY A 107 4.76 10.21 9.17
N TYR A 108 5.95 10.56 9.67
CA TYR A 108 6.14 11.82 10.42
C TYR A 108 6.05 13.03 9.49
N SER A 109 7.10 13.30 8.70
CA SER A 109 7.10 14.38 7.72
C SER A 109 7.02 13.92 6.27
N PHE A 110 7.71 12.83 5.91
CA PHE A 110 7.84 12.31 4.54
C PHE A 110 8.10 13.38 3.46
N LEU A 111 8.74 14.50 3.83
CA LEU A 111 8.93 15.69 2.98
C LEU A 111 9.56 15.40 1.61
N PHE A 112 10.43 14.40 1.55
CA PHE A 112 11.04 13.97 0.28
C PHE A 112 9.99 13.62 -0.79
N PHE A 113 8.83 13.09 -0.39
CA PHE A 113 7.85 12.55 -1.33
C PHE A 113 7.24 13.68 -2.18
N PRO A 114 6.63 14.74 -1.60
CA PRO A 114 6.17 15.87 -2.40
C PRO A 114 7.31 16.61 -3.12
N GLU A 115 8.49 16.78 -2.51
CA GLU A 115 9.63 17.47 -3.15
C GLU A 115 10.13 16.76 -4.42
N GLN A 116 9.99 15.44 -4.48
CA GLN A 116 10.38 14.65 -5.64
C GLN A 116 9.31 14.66 -6.76
N HIS A 117 8.09 15.10 -6.47
CA HIS A 117 6.97 15.10 -7.41
C HIS A 117 6.45 16.52 -7.67
N ILE A 118 7.11 17.23 -8.58
CA ILE A 118 6.74 18.61 -8.97
C ILE A 118 5.24 18.73 -9.34
N ASN A 119 4.69 17.71 -10.00
CA ASN A 119 3.30 17.65 -10.44
C ASN A 119 2.40 16.78 -9.54
N LEU A 120 2.75 16.61 -8.26
CA LEU A 120 2.04 15.72 -7.33
C LEU A 120 0.51 15.93 -7.39
N ALA A 121 0.06 17.17 -7.29
CA ALA A 121 -1.36 17.52 -7.30
C ALA A 121 -2.07 17.08 -8.58
N LYS A 122 -1.47 17.35 -9.74
CA LYS A 122 -2.02 16.95 -11.05
C LYS A 122 -2.09 15.43 -11.21
N VAL A 123 -1.11 14.70 -10.70
CA VAL A 123 -1.11 13.22 -10.76
C VAL A 123 -2.19 12.64 -9.86
N ILE A 124 -2.31 13.14 -8.62
CA ILE A 124 -3.34 12.72 -7.68
C ILE A 124 -4.74 13.05 -8.22
N GLU A 125 -4.95 14.26 -8.74
CA GLU A 125 -6.20 14.68 -9.36
C GLU A 125 -6.62 13.73 -10.50
N LYS A 126 -5.69 13.38 -11.39
CA LYS A 126 -5.93 12.41 -12.47
C LYS A 126 -6.34 11.03 -11.92
N ASN A 127 -5.65 10.55 -10.88
CA ASN A 127 -5.98 9.27 -10.26
C ASN A 127 -7.36 9.29 -9.62
N CYS A 128 -7.69 10.35 -8.87
CA CYS A 128 -8.99 10.52 -8.23
C CYS A 128 -10.13 10.65 -9.24
N ALA A 129 -9.91 11.37 -10.36
CA ALA A 129 -10.86 11.43 -11.46
C ALA A 129 -11.14 10.05 -12.09
N SER A 130 -10.23 9.08 -11.90
CA SER A 130 -10.39 7.69 -12.34
C SER A 130 -10.94 6.77 -11.23
N GLY A 131 -11.38 7.33 -10.10
CA GLY A 131 -11.98 6.59 -8.96
C GLY A 131 -11.02 6.24 -7.83
N CYS A 132 -9.75 6.66 -7.89
CA CYS A 132 -8.78 6.40 -6.83
C CYS A 132 -9.09 7.19 -5.55
N ARG A 133 -9.02 6.55 -4.39
CA ARG A 133 -9.10 7.20 -3.08
C ARG A 133 -7.70 7.44 -2.52
N VAL A 134 -7.46 8.62 -1.97
CA VAL A 134 -6.16 9.00 -1.41
C VAL A 134 -6.30 9.36 0.05
N ARG A 135 -5.55 8.70 0.92
CA ARG A 135 -5.50 8.95 2.37
C ARG A 135 -4.08 9.31 2.78
N ILE A 136 -3.91 10.46 3.41
CA ILE A 136 -2.59 10.94 3.84
C ILE A 136 -2.63 11.23 5.34
N ALA A 137 -1.95 10.40 6.13
CA ALA A 137 -1.75 10.59 7.56
C ALA A 137 -0.34 11.15 7.81
N VAL A 138 -0.28 12.44 8.13
CA VAL A 138 0.94 13.15 8.51
C VAL A 138 0.97 13.35 10.02
N ALA A 139 2.15 13.39 10.64
CA ALA A 139 2.19 13.63 12.08
C ALA A 139 1.72 15.06 12.41
N ASP A 140 1.05 15.22 13.54
CA ASP A 140 0.67 16.53 14.08
C ASP A 140 1.94 17.30 14.47
N PRO A 141 2.27 18.45 13.83
CA PRO A 141 3.52 19.15 14.12
C PRO A 141 3.65 19.63 15.58
N GLU A 142 2.53 19.73 16.30
CA GLU A 142 2.49 20.09 17.72
C GLU A 142 2.27 18.87 18.63
N GLY A 143 2.27 17.64 18.07
CA GLY A 143 2.05 16.40 18.79
C GLY A 143 3.26 15.95 19.61
N GLU A 144 3.00 15.27 20.72
CA GLU A 144 4.05 14.76 21.63
C GLU A 144 5.01 13.82 20.89
N GLN A 145 4.47 12.97 20.01
CA GLN A 145 5.26 11.99 19.28
C GLN A 145 6.22 12.61 18.26
N VAL A 146 5.92 13.82 17.77
CA VAL A 146 6.84 14.58 16.92
C VAL A 146 8.03 15.10 17.72
N PHE A 147 7.80 15.64 18.91
CA PHE A 147 8.88 16.14 19.77
C PHE A 147 9.79 15.00 20.25
N ASP A 148 9.21 13.88 20.67
CA ASP A 148 9.95 12.68 21.04
C ASP A 148 10.80 12.16 19.88
N ARG A 149 10.23 12.16 18.68
CA ARG A 149 10.94 11.69 17.50
C ARG A 149 12.06 12.63 17.07
N ASP A 150 11.83 13.94 17.14
CA ASP A 150 12.85 14.96 16.86
C ASP A 150 14.05 14.80 17.81
N ALA A 151 13.79 14.64 19.10
CA ALA A 151 14.81 14.40 20.10
C ALA A 151 15.56 13.07 19.86
N LEU A 152 14.83 12.00 19.55
CA LEU A 152 15.40 10.69 19.25
C LEU A 152 16.33 10.72 18.03
N GLU A 153 15.92 11.40 16.96
CA GLU A 153 16.72 11.57 15.74
C GLU A 153 17.72 12.73 15.83
N GLN A 154 17.80 13.43 16.96
CA GLN A 154 18.70 14.56 17.21
C GLN A 154 18.55 15.67 16.15
N LEU A 155 17.31 15.97 15.78
CA LEU A 155 16.95 16.91 14.71
C LEU A 155 16.91 18.37 15.16
N ASN A 156 17.13 18.65 16.45
CA ASN A 156 17.22 19.99 17.04
C ASN A 156 16.02 20.89 16.72
N GLY A 157 14.81 20.34 16.80
CA GLY A 157 13.55 21.03 16.56
C GLY A 157 13.21 21.25 15.09
N THR A 158 13.91 20.59 14.15
CA THR A 158 13.64 20.77 12.72
C THR A 158 12.49 19.91 12.18
N LEU A 159 12.07 18.85 12.89
CA LEU A 159 11.02 17.95 12.43
C LEU A 159 9.64 18.65 12.29
N PRO A 160 9.15 19.45 13.26
CA PRO A 160 7.92 20.22 13.09
C PRO A 160 7.94 21.11 11.84
N ALA A 161 9.07 21.77 11.55
CA ALA A 161 9.21 22.61 10.36
C ALA A 161 9.12 21.78 9.06
N ARG A 162 9.72 20.59 9.03
CA ARG A 162 9.60 19.68 7.87
C ARG A 162 8.17 19.19 7.67
N ILE A 163 7.43 18.93 8.74
CA ILE A 163 6.00 18.59 8.68
C ILE A 163 5.19 19.75 8.08
N HIS A 164 5.43 20.98 8.54
CA HIS A 164 4.79 22.17 7.98
C HIS A 164 5.08 22.35 6.48
N MET A 165 6.33 22.11 6.04
CA MET A 165 6.67 22.14 4.62
C MET A 165 5.90 21.10 3.82
N THR A 166 5.77 19.87 4.33
CA THR A 166 4.94 18.83 3.71
C THR A 166 3.50 19.30 3.58
N LEU A 167 2.90 19.83 4.64
CA LEU A 167 1.53 20.35 4.62
C LEU A 167 1.34 21.46 3.55
N CYS A 168 2.33 22.33 3.38
CA CYS A 168 2.30 23.36 2.32
C CYS A 168 2.27 22.74 0.92
N HIS A 169 3.03 21.66 0.68
CA HIS A 169 2.98 20.92 -0.58
C HIS A 169 1.66 20.16 -0.79
N LEU A 170 1.01 19.71 0.28
CA LEU A 170 -0.27 18.99 0.21
C LEU A 170 -1.46 19.92 0.06
N LYS A 171 -1.33 21.22 0.38
CA LYS A 171 -2.42 22.21 0.31
C LYS A 171 -3.24 22.19 -1.00
N PRO A 172 -2.66 22.08 -2.21
CA PRO A 172 -3.45 22.00 -3.44
C PRO A 172 -4.39 20.79 -3.48
N LEU A 173 -4.07 19.71 -2.77
CA LEU A 173 -4.86 18.47 -2.73
C LEU A 173 -6.14 18.60 -1.91
N GLU A 174 -6.26 19.58 -1.00
CA GLU A 174 -7.46 19.75 -0.16
C GLU A 174 -8.73 19.97 -0.99
N SER A 175 -8.56 20.52 -2.20
CA SER A 175 -9.66 20.78 -3.14
C SER A 175 -10.00 19.57 -4.04
N VAL A 176 -9.20 18.51 -4.02
CA VAL A 176 -9.34 17.36 -4.93
C VAL A 176 -10.34 16.35 -4.33
N PRO A 177 -11.48 16.09 -4.98
CA PRO A 177 -12.43 15.09 -4.50
C PRO A 177 -11.78 13.71 -4.42
N GLY A 178 -11.96 13.02 -3.30
CA GLY A 178 -11.37 11.69 -3.06
C GLY A 178 -10.02 11.70 -2.36
N VAL A 179 -9.47 12.88 -2.04
CA VAL A 179 -8.32 13.04 -1.15
C VAL A 179 -8.79 13.39 0.27
N GLU A 180 -8.20 12.75 1.26
CA GLU A 180 -8.34 13.12 2.66
C GLU A 180 -6.96 13.20 3.33
N VAL A 181 -6.70 14.29 4.06
CA VAL A 181 -5.48 14.51 4.83
C VAL A 181 -5.86 14.58 6.31
N ARG A 182 -5.14 13.85 7.15
CA ARG A 182 -5.34 13.78 8.60
C ARG A 182 -4.01 13.88 9.35
N HIS A 183 -4.07 14.40 10.57
CA HIS A 183 -3.00 14.41 11.53
C HIS A 183 -3.10 13.21 12.47
N HIS A 184 -1.99 12.53 12.70
CA HIS A 184 -1.86 11.52 13.76
C HIS A 184 -0.85 12.00 14.82
N ASP A 185 -1.00 11.52 16.05
CA ASP A 185 -0.03 11.71 17.14
C ASP A 185 0.32 10.34 17.73
N VAL A 186 0.76 9.43 16.86
CA VAL A 186 1.06 8.03 17.20
C VAL A 186 2.55 7.78 17.09
N HIS A 187 3.10 7.01 18.05
CA HIS A 187 4.48 6.55 17.98
C HIS A 187 4.66 5.56 16.82
N LEU A 188 5.22 6.02 15.70
CA LEU A 188 5.40 5.16 14.53
C LEU A 188 6.68 4.31 14.62
N TYR A 189 6.53 3.01 14.34
CA TYR A 189 7.62 2.05 14.13
C TYR A 189 8.06 1.97 12.66
N ASN A 190 7.21 2.41 11.74
CA ASN A 190 7.47 2.44 10.31
C ASN A 190 6.69 3.58 9.64
N ALA A 191 7.15 3.98 8.45
CA ALA A 191 6.32 4.73 7.49
C ALA A 191 5.79 3.79 6.39
N ILE A 192 4.63 4.12 5.84
CA ILE A 192 3.92 3.32 4.82
C ILE A 192 3.59 4.21 3.63
N TYR A 193 3.83 3.69 2.43
CA TYR A 193 3.44 4.31 1.17
C TYR A 193 2.81 3.23 0.28
N ARG A 194 1.48 3.16 0.28
CA ARG A 194 0.71 2.19 -0.49
C ARG A 194 0.25 2.80 -1.81
N PHE A 195 0.32 1.99 -2.85
CA PHE A 195 -0.13 2.24 -4.20
C PHE A 195 -0.85 0.98 -4.70
N ASP A 196 -2.17 0.95 -4.54
CA ASP A 196 -3.03 -0.22 -4.81
C ASP A 196 -2.59 -1.49 -4.04
N ASP A 197 -2.03 -2.47 -4.75
CA ASP A 197 -1.55 -3.75 -4.23
C ASP A 197 0.00 -3.78 -4.12
N GLN A 198 0.63 -2.62 -4.17
CA GLN A 198 2.05 -2.41 -3.91
C GLN A 198 2.20 -1.48 -2.71
N MET A 199 3.23 -1.70 -1.90
CA MET A 199 3.50 -0.86 -0.75
C MET A 199 5.01 -0.76 -0.53
N ILE A 200 5.48 0.43 -0.18
CA ILE A 200 6.82 0.62 0.36
C ILE A 200 6.67 0.87 1.86
N VAL A 201 7.28 0.00 2.66
CA VAL A 201 7.32 0.12 4.12
C VAL A 201 8.73 0.47 4.53
N THR A 202 8.87 1.46 5.40
CA THR A 202 10.16 1.93 5.91
C THR A 202 10.22 1.76 7.42
N PRO A 203 10.76 0.63 7.93
CA PRO A 203 11.02 0.44 9.34
C PRO A 203 12.00 1.49 9.87
N TYR A 204 11.73 2.02 11.05
CA TYR A 204 12.57 3.05 11.62
C TYR A 204 13.70 2.47 12.47
N LEU A 205 14.92 2.81 12.10
CA LEU A 205 16.12 2.52 12.89
C LEU A 205 16.31 3.56 13.99
N TYR A 206 16.75 3.10 15.16
CA TYR A 206 17.08 3.95 16.30
C TYR A 206 18.15 4.99 15.93
N ARG A 207 17.87 6.28 16.19
CA ARG A 207 18.75 7.43 15.93
C ARG A 207 19.19 7.63 14.46
N ALA A 208 18.55 6.94 13.52
CA ALA A 208 18.81 7.18 12.10
C ALA A 208 17.88 8.28 11.59
N HIS A 209 18.36 9.08 10.64
CA HIS A 209 17.52 10.07 9.98
C HIS A 209 16.67 9.43 8.88
N GLY A 210 15.59 10.13 8.51
CA GLY A 210 14.58 9.66 7.55
C GLY A 210 15.09 9.01 6.26
N PHE A 211 16.25 9.38 5.71
CA PHE A 211 16.81 8.79 4.48
C PHE A 211 17.62 7.50 4.71
N GLN A 212 18.10 7.27 5.93
CA GLN A 212 18.98 6.16 6.32
C GLN A 212 18.21 4.89 6.71
N HIS A 213 16.91 5.00 7.00
CA HIS A 213 16.07 3.85 7.31
C HIS A 213 15.98 2.88 6.12
N PRO A 214 15.92 1.55 6.33
CA PRO A 214 15.70 0.61 5.25
C PRO A 214 14.30 0.78 4.63
N ALA A 215 14.11 0.22 3.44
CA ALA A 215 12.81 0.16 2.78
C ALA A 215 12.53 -1.23 2.22
N LEU A 216 11.30 -1.70 2.38
CA LEU A 216 10.80 -2.94 1.80
C LEU A 216 9.73 -2.60 0.78
N HIS A 217 9.93 -2.97 -0.47
CA HIS A 217 8.88 -2.94 -1.48
C HIS A 217 8.15 -4.28 -1.45
N ILE A 218 6.88 -4.25 -1.05
CA ILE A 218 6.05 -5.43 -0.86
C ILE A 218 4.84 -5.39 -1.79
N ARG A 219 4.39 -6.57 -2.22
CA ARG A 219 3.14 -6.75 -2.96
C ARG A 219 2.13 -7.49 -2.12
N ARG A 220 0.86 -7.21 -2.37
CA ARG A 220 -0.24 -8.01 -1.83
C ARG A 220 -0.29 -9.35 -2.55
N LEU A 221 -0.29 -10.45 -1.80
CA LEU A 221 -0.57 -11.78 -2.36
C LEU A 221 -1.79 -12.45 -1.75
N GLY A 222 -2.25 -11.99 -0.60
CA GLY A 222 -3.42 -12.54 0.06
C GLY A 222 -3.93 -11.67 1.20
N PRO A 223 -4.91 -12.18 1.96
CA PRO A 223 -5.43 -11.51 3.15
C PRO A 223 -4.60 -11.81 4.41
N TYR A 224 -3.60 -12.70 4.32
CA TYR A 224 -2.73 -13.10 5.42
C TYR A 224 -1.29 -12.88 4.97
N GLY A 225 -0.61 -11.88 5.52
CA GLY A 225 0.75 -11.53 5.10
C GLY A 225 1.23 -10.18 5.59
N LEU A 226 2.44 -9.82 5.19
CA LEU A 226 3.07 -8.55 5.55
C LEU A 226 2.24 -7.38 5.03
N PHE A 227 1.77 -7.45 3.79
CA PHE A 227 0.97 -6.39 3.19
C PHE A 227 -0.33 -6.16 3.98
N ALA A 228 -1.04 -7.24 4.30
CA ALA A 228 -2.30 -7.17 5.05
C ALA A 228 -2.08 -6.59 6.46
N ASN A 229 -1.04 -7.03 7.18
CA ASN A 229 -0.73 -6.55 8.52
C ASN A 229 -0.35 -5.06 8.54
N PHE A 230 0.47 -4.59 7.58
CA PHE A 230 0.79 -3.17 7.50
C PHE A 230 -0.40 -2.31 7.06
N LEU A 231 -1.28 -2.85 6.20
CA LEU A 231 -2.52 -2.17 5.85
C LEU A 231 -3.46 -2.05 7.05
N GLU A 232 -3.63 -3.10 7.85
CA GLU A 232 -4.42 -3.08 9.08
C GLU A 232 -3.86 -2.07 10.09
N GLN A 233 -2.54 -2.03 10.27
CA GLN A 233 -1.87 -1.00 11.07
C GLN A 233 -2.18 0.42 10.56
N PHE A 234 -2.11 0.64 9.24
CA PHE A 234 -2.49 1.93 8.65
C PHE A 234 -3.93 2.28 8.95
N ASP A 235 -4.86 1.33 8.80
CA ASP A 235 -6.29 1.56 8.99
C ASP A 235 -6.61 1.91 10.45
N HIS A 236 -6.01 1.23 11.43
CA HIS A 236 -6.15 1.59 12.85
C HIS A 236 -5.65 3.01 13.16
N ILE A 237 -4.46 3.37 12.66
CA ILE A 237 -3.93 4.73 12.85
C ILE A 237 -4.82 5.76 12.15
N TRP A 238 -5.37 5.42 10.97
CA TRP A 238 -6.25 6.29 10.21
C TRP A 238 -7.58 6.58 10.93
N GLU A 239 -8.13 5.58 11.63
CA GLU A 239 -9.35 5.72 12.43
C GLU A 239 -9.17 6.70 13.60
N GLU A 240 -7.99 6.70 14.23
CA GLU A 240 -7.64 7.62 15.33
C GLU A 240 -7.17 8.99 14.82
N ALA A 241 -6.65 9.06 13.59
CA ALA A 241 -6.17 10.29 12.99
C ALA A 241 -7.30 11.32 12.84
N ARG A 242 -6.99 12.57 13.15
CA ARG A 242 -7.94 13.69 13.17
C ARG A 242 -7.75 14.56 11.95
N ARG A 243 -8.82 15.15 11.41
CA ARG A 243 -8.65 16.20 10.41
C ARG A 243 -7.88 17.37 11.04
N PRO A 244 -6.95 18.01 10.32
CA PRO A 244 -6.29 19.21 10.80
C PRO A 244 -7.37 20.23 11.20
N SER A 245 -7.28 20.82 12.40
CA SER A 245 -8.13 21.97 12.72
C SER A 245 -7.77 23.11 11.77
N GLN A 246 -8.78 23.86 11.29
CA GLN A 246 -8.58 24.92 10.30
C GLN A 246 -7.56 25.99 10.75
N ASP A 247 -7.34 26.12 12.07
CA ASP A 247 -6.39 27.04 12.69
C ASP A 247 -4.94 26.52 12.79
N VAL A 248 -4.71 25.20 12.77
CA VAL A 248 -3.36 24.59 12.91
C VAL A 248 -2.60 24.60 11.57
N LEU A 249 -3.30 24.70 10.44
CA LEU A 249 -2.61 24.84 9.16
C LEU A 249 -1.91 26.20 9.01
N PHE A 250 -2.29 27.24 9.78
CA PHE A 250 -1.79 28.61 9.55
C PHE A 250 -1.60 29.51 10.80
N SER A 251 -1.72 29.04 12.04
CA SER A 251 -1.45 29.87 13.23
C SER A 251 0.04 29.97 13.59
N ARG A 252 0.82 30.63 12.72
CA ARG A 252 2.02 31.36 13.14
C ARG A 252 2.10 32.71 12.41
N ARG A 253 1.05 33.53 12.59
CA ARG A 253 1.28 34.98 12.65
C ARG A 253 1.97 35.22 14.00
N GLU A 254 3.11 35.91 14.01
CA GLU A 254 3.88 36.38 15.20
C GLU A 254 5.13 35.59 15.65
N ALA A 255 5.95 35.04 14.76
CA ALA A 255 7.29 34.55 15.14
C ALA A 255 8.48 35.22 14.41
N TRP A 256 8.24 36.33 13.70
CA TRP A 256 9.31 37.12 13.04
C TRP A 256 9.18 38.61 13.36
N ARG A 257 9.22 38.95 14.66
CA ARG A 257 9.52 40.30 15.14
C ARG A 257 10.72 40.24 16.07
#